data_AF-A0A7J3VPF2-F1
#
_entry.id   AF-A0A7J3VPF2-F1
#
_cell.length_a   1.000
_cell.length_b   1.000
_cell.length_c   1.000
_cell.angle_alpha   90.00
_cell.angle_beta   90.00
_cell.angle_gamma   90.00
#
_symmetry.space_group_name_H-M   'P 1'
#
loop_
_entity.id
_entity.type
_entity.pdbx_description
1 polymer ?
#
loop_
_entity_poly.entity_id
_entity_poly.type
_entity_poly.pdbx_seq_one_letter_code
_entity_poly.pdbx_strand_id
1 'polypeptide(L)'
;MMRYVGCCSRRVTWQEYARLFNAIEVDSTFYRLPRVETARRWLEGTSGRVTFCIKAFQGITHPIDSPTWRRAGAQRPTSNLDRYGHLKPSEENFACWDATLALCKAVNARLCLLQLPPSFECNDENVDNAIAFLSSIRRDGVSIGIELRHRSWMDEENKGKLLSILDRDVVHCRSIHLDAFSSQEDCVL
;
A
#
# COMPACT_ATOMS: atom_id res chain seq x y z
N MET A 1 5.03 15.53 -19.42
CA MET A 1 4.81 14.78 -18.16
C MET A 1 4.45 13.35 -18.53
N MET A 2 5.08 12.34 -17.91
CA MET A 2 4.77 10.93 -18.17
C MET A 2 3.57 10.52 -17.32
N ARG A 3 2.52 10.00 -17.96
CA ARG A 3 1.29 9.52 -17.30
C ARG A 3 1.29 8.00 -17.18
N TYR A 4 0.79 7.49 -16.06
CA TYR A 4 0.69 6.06 -15.80
C TYR A 4 -0.78 5.65 -15.76
N VAL A 5 -1.19 4.79 -16.69
CA VAL A 5 -2.56 4.31 -16.83
C VAL A 5 -2.57 2.80 -16.69
N GLY A 6 -3.47 2.28 -15.85
CA GLY A 6 -3.52 0.88 -15.49
C GLY A 6 -4.83 0.46 -14.84
N CYS A 7 -4.87 -0.80 -14.41
CA CYS A 7 -5.97 -1.41 -13.68
C CYS A 7 -5.46 -2.03 -12.37
N CYS A 8 -6.37 -2.36 -11.45
CA CYS A 8 -6.04 -3.04 -10.17
C CYS A 8 -5.88 -4.57 -10.31
N SER A 9 -6.10 -5.10 -11.51
CA SER A 9 -5.87 -6.50 -11.85
C SER A 9 -5.77 -6.70 -13.37
N ARG A 10 -5.29 -7.87 -13.80
CA ARG A 10 -5.32 -8.30 -15.20
C ARG A 10 -6.18 -9.56 -15.36
N ARG A 11 -6.88 -9.66 -16.49
CA ARG A 11 -7.55 -10.90 -16.96
C ARG A 11 -6.94 -11.46 -18.25
N VAL A 12 -5.91 -10.80 -18.76
CA VAL A 12 -5.14 -11.16 -19.97
C VAL A 12 -3.70 -11.49 -19.59
N THR A 13 -2.88 -11.97 -20.53
CA THR A 13 -1.45 -12.22 -20.27
C THR A 13 -0.69 -10.91 -19.96
N TRP A 14 0.52 -11.02 -19.39
CA TRP A 14 1.34 -9.84 -19.12
C TRP A 14 1.75 -9.11 -20.41
N GLN A 15 2.01 -9.85 -21.48
CA GLN A 15 2.38 -9.30 -22.78
C GLN A 15 1.22 -8.53 -23.41
N GLU A 16 -0.01 -9.06 -23.34
CA GLU A 16 -1.20 -8.35 -23.81
C GLU A 16 -1.49 -7.11 -22.96
N TYR A 17 -1.39 -7.23 -21.64
CA TYR A 17 -1.59 -6.10 -20.73
C TYR A 17 -0.60 -4.96 -21.02
N ALA A 18 0.69 -5.28 -21.20
CA ALA A 18 1.75 -4.31 -21.48
C ALA A 18 1.63 -3.61 -22.85
N ARG A 19 0.75 -4.08 -23.74
CA ARG A 19 0.42 -3.38 -24.99
C ARG A 19 -0.65 -2.30 -24.80
N LEU A 20 -1.49 -2.45 -23.76
CA LEU A 20 -2.64 -1.58 -23.51
C LEU A 20 -2.36 -0.55 -22.41
N PHE A 21 -1.58 -0.95 -21.40
CA PHE A 21 -1.34 -0.17 -20.18
C PHE A 21 0.14 -0.15 -19.84
N ASN A 22 0.58 0.95 -19.23
CA ASN A 22 1.96 1.14 -18.77
C ASN A 22 2.08 1.13 -17.24
N ALA A 23 0.99 0.88 -16.52
CA ALA A 23 0.99 0.69 -15.08
C ALA A 23 0.01 -0.39 -14.62
N ILE A 24 0.22 -0.94 -13.42
CA ILE A 24 -0.71 -1.86 -12.76
C ILE A 24 -0.64 -1.66 -11.25
N GLU A 25 -1.81 -1.64 -10.60
CA GLU A 25 -1.91 -1.86 -9.15
C GLU A 25 -2.13 -3.35 -8.90
N VAL A 26 -1.31 -3.96 -8.07
CA VAL A 26 -1.43 -5.38 -7.71
C VAL A 26 -2.24 -5.50 -6.43
N ASP A 27 -3.55 -5.64 -6.54
CA ASP A 27 -4.45 -5.81 -5.38
C ASP A 27 -4.27 -7.16 -4.68
N SER A 28 -3.81 -8.19 -5.38
CA SER A 28 -3.76 -9.54 -4.81
C SER A 28 -2.82 -9.66 -3.61
N THR A 29 -1.77 -8.83 -3.56
CA THR A 29 -0.78 -8.81 -2.47
C THR A 29 -1.36 -8.33 -1.15
N PHE A 30 -2.46 -7.56 -1.18
CA PHE A 30 -3.23 -7.20 0.00
C PHE A 30 -3.71 -8.45 0.75
N TYR A 31 -4.19 -9.46 0.02
CA TYR A 31 -4.76 -10.65 0.64
C TYR A 31 -3.71 -11.72 0.95
N ARG A 32 -2.77 -11.94 0.03
CA ARG A 32 -1.71 -12.95 0.17
C ARG A 32 -0.45 -12.48 -0.53
N LEU A 33 0.67 -12.56 0.17
CA LEU A 33 1.98 -12.31 -0.41
C LEU A 33 2.40 -13.52 -1.25
N PRO A 34 2.62 -13.35 -2.58
CA PRO A 34 3.23 -14.39 -3.39
C PRO A 34 4.71 -14.59 -2.99
N ARG A 35 5.35 -15.61 -3.56
CA ARG A 35 6.80 -15.72 -3.50
C ARG A 35 7.44 -14.59 -4.31
N VAL A 36 8.58 -14.07 -3.85
CA VAL A 36 9.39 -13.06 -4.58
C VAL A 36 9.65 -13.48 -6.02
N GLU A 37 9.94 -14.76 -6.25
CA GLU A 37 10.16 -15.33 -7.59
C GLU A 37 8.92 -15.20 -8.50
N THR A 38 7.72 -15.36 -7.94
CA THR A 38 6.48 -15.15 -8.69
C THR A 38 6.34 -13.68 -9.11
N ALA A 39 6.73 -12.75 -8.24
CA ALA A 39 6.70 -11.32 -8.55
C ALA A 39 7.72 -10.95 -9.64
N ARG A 40 8.95 -11.49 -9.60
CA ARG A 40 9.95 -11.28 -10.67
C ARG A 40 9.43 -11.67 -12.05
N ARG A 41 8.76 -12.82 -12.14
CA ARG A 41 8.13 -13.29 -13.39
C ARG A 41 7.05 -12.34 -13.91
N TRP A 42 6.41 -11.55 -13.05
CA TRP A 42 5.48 -10.52 -13.51
C TRP A 42 6.20 -9.41 -14.26
N LEU A 43 7.30 -8.91 -13.72
CA LEU A 43 8.13 -7.89 -14.37
C LEU A 43 8.72 -8.38 -15.69
N GLU A 44 9.23 -9.62 -15.72
CA GLU A 44 9.73 -10.25 -16.94
C GLU A 44 8.62 -10.36 -18.00
N GLY A 45 7.42 -10.77 -17.59
CA GLY A 45 6.26 -10.92 -18.47
C GLY A 45 5.82 -9.62 -19.13
N THR A 46 6.09 -8.46 -18.52
CA THR A 46 5.80 -7.14 -19.10
C THR A 46 6.94 -6.60 -19.95
N SER A 47 8.07 -7.31 -20.02
CA SER A 47 9.33 -6.84 -20.60
C SER A 47 9.79 -5.50 -20.01
N GLY A 48 9.48 -5.24 -18.73
CA GLY A 48 9.80 -3.98 -18.06
C GLY A 48 8.98 -2.76 -18.52
N ARG A 49 7.95 -2.93 -19.36
CA ARG A 49 7.13 -1.82 -19.90
C ARG A 49 6.06 -1.29 -18.94
N VAL A 50 5.78 -2.05 -17.89
CA VAL A 50 4.71 -1.75 -16.93
C VAL A 50 5.33 -1.36 -15.60
N THR A 51 4.91 -0.21 -15.08
CA THR A 51 5.23 0.25 -13.73
C THR A 51 4.29 -0.38 -12.72
N PHE A 52 4.84 -0.89 -11.62
CA PHE A 52 4.05 -1.55 -10.59
C PHE A 52 3.76 -0.61 -9.41
N CYS A 53 2.50 -0.63 -8.98
CA CYS A 53 2.06 -0.22 -7.65
C CYS A 53 1.71 -1.49 -6.86
N ILE A 54 2.40 -1.77 -5.77
CA ILE A 54 2.08 -2.92 -4.91
C ILE A 54 1.12 -2.45 -3.82
N LYS A 55 -0.01 -3.14 -3.66
CA LYS A 55 -0.85 -2.93 -2.48
C LYS A 55 -0.26 -3.69 -1.31
N ALA A 56 -0.01 -2.99 -0.22
CA ALA A 56 0.63 -3.58 0.93
C ALA A 56 -0.22 -4.70 1.53
N PHE A 57 0.44 -5.70 2.12
CA PHE A 57 -0.25 -6.79 2.79
C PHE A 57 -1.15 -6.27 3.90
N GLN A 58 -2.37 -6.81 3.99
CA GLN A 58 -3.37 -6.37 4.95
C GLN A 58 -2.90 -6.44 6.41
N GLY A 59 -1.91 -7.28 6.73
CA GLY A 59 -1.29 -7.35 8.05
C GLY A 59 -0.83 -5.99 8.58
N ILE A 60 -0.39 -5.09 7.71
CA ILE A 60 0.10 -3.76 8.07
C ILE A 60 -1.05 -2.81 8.47
N THR A 61 -2.20 -2.92 7.80
CA THR A 61 -3.27 -1.91 7.89
C THR A 61 -4.57 -2.42 8.54
N HIS A 62 -4.89 -3.70 8.43
CA HIS A 62 -6.17 -4.27 8.86
C HIS A 62 -6.00 -5.20 10.08
N PRO A 63 -6.70 -4.94 11.20
CA PRO A 63 -6.71 -5.83 12.37
C PRO A 63 -7.29 -7.21 12.03
N ILE A 64 -6.99 -8.23 12.85
CA ILE A 64 -7.30 -9.64 12.58
C ILE A 64 -8.81 -9.95 12.51
N ASP A 65 -9.64 -9.13 13.15
CA ASP A 65 -11.10 -9.21 13.10
C ASP A 65 -11.69 -8.72 11.76
N SER A 66 -10.88 -8.06 10.92
CA SER A 66 -11.32 -7.65 9.59
C SER A 66 -11.76 -8.84 8.73
N PRO A 67 -12.91 -8.77 8.04
CA PRO A 67 -13.44 -9.88 7.25
C PRO A 67 -12.54 -10.28 6.07
N THR A 68 -11.58 -9.42 5.69
CA THR A 68 -10.60 -9.65 4.62
C THR A 68 -9.62 -10.77 4.94
N TRP A 69 -9.35 -11.04 6.22
CA TRP A 69 -8.44 -12.10 6.67
C TRP A 69 -8.90 -13.51 6.29
N ARG A 70 -10.19 -13.71 5.98
CA ARG A 70 -10.69 -14.97 5.39
C ARG A 70 -9.98 -15.33 4.09
N ARG A 71 -9.46 -14.34 3.36
CA ARG A 71 -8.75 -14.55 2.09
C ARG A 71 -7.25 -14.81 2.26
N ALA A 72 -6.67 -14.66 3.45
CA ALA A 72 -5.24 -14.85 3.68
C ALA A 72 -4.78 -16.33 3.64
N GLY A 73 -5.72 -17.28 3.80
CA GLY A 73 -5.39 -18.71 3.83
C GLY A 73 -4.37 -19.01 4.92
N ALA A 74 -3.32 -19.76 4.57
CA ALA A 74 -2.25 -20.13 5.50
C ALA A 74 -1.40 -18.94 6.02
N GLN A 75 -1.52 -17.76 5.42
CA GLN A 75 -0.83 -16.55 5.89
C GLN A 75 -1.62 -15.80 6.97
N ARG A 76 -2.79 -16.30 7.39
CA ARG A 76 -3.51 -15.72 8.53
C ARG A 76 -2.75 -16.03 9.83
N PRO A 77 -2.38 -15.00 10.64
CA PRO A 77 -1.72 -15.22 11.92
C PRO A 77 -2.57 -16.03 12.90
N THR A 78 -1.89 -16.80 13.75
CA THR A 78 -2.50 -17.61 14.82
C THR A 78 -2.09 -17.17 16.23
N SER A 79 -1.17 -16.20 16.34
CA SER A 79 -0.66 -15.64 17.60
C SER A 79 -0.42 -14.14 17.44
N ASN A 80 -0.29 -13.42 18.56
CA ASN A 80 -0.04 -11.97 18.59
C ASN A 80 -1.07 -11.18 17.78
N LEU A 81 -2.34 -11.60 17.82
CA LEU A 81 -3.38 -11.14 16.91
C LEU A 81 -3.69 -9.65 17.06
N ASP A 82 -3.56 -9.15 18.29
CA ASP A 82 -3.73 -7.75 18.69
C ASP A 82 -2.62 -6.83 18.15
N ARG A 83 -1.49 -7.40 17.71
CA ARG A 83 -0.33 -6.64 17.24
C ARG A 83 -0.36 -6.30 15.75
N TYR A 84 -1.34 -6.81 15.00
CA TYR A 84 -1.52 -6.53 13.57
C TYR A 84 -2.43 -5.31 13.31
N GLY A 85 -2.25 -4.70 12.14
CA GLY A 85 -3.12 -3.67 11.61
C GLY A 85 -2.84 -2.28 12.15
N HIS A 86 -3.61 -1.30 11.64
CA HIS A 86 -3.62 0.11 12.06
C HIS A 86 -2.23 0.77 12.13
N LEU A 87 -1.29 0.32 11.30
CA LEU A 87 0.08 0.84 11.28
C LEU A 87 0.73 0.84 12.67
N LYS A 88 0.37 -0.07 13.56
CA LYS A 88 1.05 -0.23 14.84
C LYS A 88 2.55 -0.40 14.61
N PRO A 89 3.43 0.24 15.41
CA PRO A 89 4.88 0.05 15.34
C PRO A 89 5.27 -1.27 16.03
N SER A 90 4.64 -2.37 15.62
CA SER A 90 4.85 -3.72 16.15
C SER A 90 5.79 -4.51 15.24
N GLU A 91 6.48 -5.50 15.83
CA GLU A 91 7.31 -6.45 15.07
C GLU A 91 6.53 -7.14 13.94
N GLU A 92 5.25 -7.45 14.18
CA GLU A 92 4.35 -8.09 13.23
C GLU A 92 4.08 -7.20 12.01
N ASN A 93 3.81 -5.91 12.21
CA ASN A 93 3.61 -4.98 11.11
C ASN A 93 4.92 -4.70 10.37
N PHE A 94 6.06 -4.59 11.08
CA PHE A 94 7.37 -4.44 10.44
C PHE A 94 7.75 -5.67 9.60
N ALA A 95 7.48 -6.88 10.09
CA ALA A 95 7.70 -8.11 9.32
C ALA A 95 6.81 -8.17 8.07
N CYS A 96 5.54 -7.75 8.18
CA CYS A 96 4.65 -7.64 7.03
C CYS A 96 5.15 -6.60 6.02
N TRP A 97 5.71 -5.48 6.50
CA TRP A 97 6.32 -4.46 5.66
C TRP A 97 7.57 -4.96 4.95
N ASP A 98 8.50 -5.61 5.65
CA ASP A 98 9.72 -6.16 5.04
C ASP A 98 9.38 -7.17 3.92
N ALA A 99 8.37 -8.02 4.14
CA ALA A 99 7.90 -8.95 3.13
C ALA A 99 7.22 -8.25 1.94
N THR A 100 6.47 -7.17 2.20
CA THR A 100 5.87 -6.33 1.16
C THR A 100 6.96 -5.61 0.34
N LEU A 101 7.94 -5.01 1.01
CA LEU A 101 9.06 -4.30 0.40
C LEU A 101 9.91 -5.23 -0.46
N ALA A 102 10.10 -6.49 -0.05
CA ALA A 102 10.76 -7.49 -0.87
C ALA A 102 10.03 -7.73 -2.21
N LEU A 103 8.70 -7.69 -2.23
CA LEU A 103 7.92 -7.76 -3.47
C LEU A 103 8.04 -6.47 -4.28
N CYS A 104 7.98 -5.31 -3.64
CA CYS A 104 8.20 -4.03 -4.31
C CYS A 104 9.54 -4.02 -5.06
N LYS A 105 10.62 -4.47 -4.41
CA LYS A 105 11.96 -4.58 -5.02
C LYS A 105 11.98 -5.61 -6.15
N ALA A 106 11.24 -6.71 -6.04
CA ALA A 106 11.18 -7.75 -7.06
C ALA A 106 10.58 -7.28 -8.40
N VAL A 107 9.72 -6.27 -8.36
CA VAL A 107 9.05 -5.72 -9.56
C VAL A 107 9.48 -4.29 -9.89
N ASN A 108 10.50 -3.76 -9.20
CA ASN A 108 10.89 -2.35 -9.28
C ASN A 108 9.68 -1.41 -9.09
N ALA A 109 8.83 -1.71 -8.10
CA ALA A 109 7.65 -0.92 -7.81
C ALA A 109 8.03 0.51 -7.49
N ARG A 110 7.34 1.46 -8.12
CA ARG A 110 7.54 2.89 -7.85
C ARG A 110 6.76 3.34 -6.61
N LEU A 111 5.62 2.71 -6.37
CA LEU A 111 4.68 3.07 -5.32
C LEU A 111 4.25 1.80 -4.56
N CYS A 112 4.12 1.91 -3.24
CA CYS A 112 3.42 0.95 -2.41
C CYS A 112 2.21 1.63 -1.77
N LEU A 113 1.02 1.07 -1.96
CA LEU A 113 -0.21 1.62 -1.39
C LEU A 113 -0.51 0.99 -0.02
N LEU A 114 -0.60 1.83 1.00
CA LEU A 114 -1.16 1.53 2.31
C LEU A 114 -2.64 1.98 2.34
N GLN A 115 -3.55 1.06 2.02
CA GLN A 115 -4.98 1.33 2.16
C GLN A 115 -5.44 0.96 3.58
N LEU A 116 -5.98 1.93 4.32
CA LEU A 116 -6.44 1.77 5.69
C LEU A 116 -7.92 1.33 5.73
N PRO A 117 -8.33 0.54 6.74
CA PRO A 117 -9.73 0.16 6.91
C PRO A 117 -10.59 1.36 7.37
N PRO A 118 -11.92 1.31 7.18
CA PRO A 118 -12.83 2.28 7.78
C PRO A 118 -12.74 2.36 9.32
N SER A 119 -12.29 1.30 10.00
CA SER A 119 -12.09 1.31 11.45
C SER A 119 -10.87 2.13 11.91
N PHE A 120 -10.03 2.59 10.97
CA PHE A 120 -8.88 3.44 11.29
C PHE A 120 -9.34 4.90 11.32
N GLU A 121 -9.93 5.28 12.44
CA GLU A 121 -10.47 6.62 12.66
C GLU A 121 -9.38 7.61 13.05
N CYS A 122 -9.58 8.90 12.79
CA CYS A 122 -8.71 9.96 13.30
C CYS A 122 -8.84 10.10 14.83
N ASN A 123 -7.96 9.43 15.56
CA ASN A 123 -7.78 9.54 17.00
C ASN A 123 -6.29 9.54 17.34
N ASP A 124 -5.93 9.89 18.57
CA ASP A 124 -4.51 10.09 18.95
C ASP A 124 -3.70 8.79 18.83
N GLU A 125 -4.26 7.65 19.26
CA GLU A 125 -3.59 6.35 19.15
C GLU A 125 -3.24 5.99 17.69
N ASN A 126 -4.19 6.17 16.76
CA ASN A 126 -3.98 5.88 15.35
C ASN A 126 -2.96 6.84 14.71
N VAL A 127 -2.96 8.11 15.11
CA VAL A 127 -1.97 9.10 14.65
C VAL A 127 -0.58 8.72 15.14
N ASP A 128 -0.43 8.41 16.42
CA ASP A 128 0.84 8.02 17.03
C ASP A 128 1.39 6.74 16.39
N ASN A 129 0.52 5.74 16.19
CA ASN A 129 0.87 4.50 15.50
C ASN A 129 1.39 4.78 14.07
N ALA A 130 0.62 5.53 13.27
CA ALA A 130 1.01 5.86 11.91
C ALA A 130 2.34 6.62 11.84
N ILE A 131 2.53 7.63 12.68
CA ILE A 131 3.77 8.40 12.75
C ILE A 131 4.94 7.49 13.12
N ALA A 132 4.82 6.70 14.17
CA ALA A 132 5.89 5.83 14.66
C ALA A 132 6.27 4.79 13.60
N PHE A 133 5.30 4.13 12.99
CA PHE A 133 5.53 3.13 11.96
C PHE A 133 6.16 3.75 10.69
N LEU A 134 5.56 4.81 10.13
CA LEU A 134 6.03 5.42 8.89
C LEU A 134 7.43 6.04 9.02
N SER A 135 7.80 6.48 10.23
CA SER A 135 9.14 7.00 10.54
C SER A 135 10.18 5.90 10.75
N SER A 136 9.75 4.68 11.07
CA SER A 136 10.65 3.55 11.39
C SER A 136 10.96 2.65 10.20
N ILE A 137 10.06 2.60 9.20
CA ILE A 137 10.22 1.70 8.06
C ILE A 137 11.29 2.15 7.07
N ARG A 138 12.07 1.18 6.57
CA ARG A 138 12.92 1.39 5.38
C ARG A 138 12.08 1.38 4.12
N ARG A 139 12.45 2.16 3.12
CA ARG A 139 11.67 2.31 1.87
C ARG A 139 12.43 1.89 0.61
N ASP A 140 13.75 1.84 0.66
CA ASP A 140 14.61 1.43 -0.46
C ASP A 140 14.24 2.08 -1.81
N GLY A 141 13.84 3.36 -1.79
CA GLY A 141 13.46 4.12 -2.98
C GLY A 141 12.00 3.95 -3.42
N VAL A 142 11.19 3.15 -2.72
CA VAL A 142 9.76 2.98 -2.99
C VAL A 142 8.97 4.10 -2.31
N SER A 143 8.18 4.86 -3.08
CA SER A 143 7.26 5.84 -2.52
C SER A 143 6.07 5.16 -1.85
N ILE A 144 5.49 5.80 -0.83
CA ILE A 144 4.30 5.28 -0.14
C ILE A 144 3.10 6.16 -0.45
N GLY A 145 2.02 5.55 -0.93
CA GLY A 145 0.70 6.16 -0.99
C GLY A 145 -0.14 5.69 0.19
N ILE A 146 -0.88 6.58 0.84
CA ILE A 146 -1.76 6.24 1.97
C ILE A 146 -3.21 6.59 1.63
N GLU A 147 -4.11 5.61 1.73
CA GLU A 147 -5.56 5.81 1.51
C GLU A 147 -6.30 5.69 2.84
N LEU A 148 -6.72 6.84 3.38
CA LEU A 148 -7.49 6.96 4.62
C LEU A 148 -8.98 6.89 4.31
N ARG A 149 -9.65 5.84 4.81
CA ARG A 149 -11.04 5.53 4.43
C ARG A 149 -12.09 5.98 5.42
N HIS A 150 -11.70 6.33 6.65
CA HIS A 150 -12.64 6.85 7.62
C HIS A 150 -12.91 8.34 7.35
N ARG A 151 -14.17 8.76 7.41
CA ARG A 151 -14.56 10.15 7.11
C ARG A 151 -13.91 11.17 8.05
N SER A 152 -13.59 10.79 9.29
CA SER A 152 -13.06 11.73 10.28
C SER A 152 -11.72 12.34 9.91
N TRP A 153 -10.96 11.73 9.00
CA TRP A 153 -9.73 12.31 8.44
C TRP A 153 -9.97 13.55 7.57
N MET A 154 -11.20 13.76 7.10
CA MET A 154 -11.58 14.90 6.25
C MET A 154 -12.21 16.04 7.06
N ASP A 155 -12.43 15.87 8.37
CA ASP A 155 -12.96 16.91 9.23
C ASP A 155 -11.89 18.00 9.46
N GLU A 156 -12.26 19.28 9.36
CA GLU A 156 -11.30 20.40 9.48
C GLU A 156 -10.57 20.40 10.82
N GLU A 157 -11.21 19.97 11.91
CA GLU A 157 -10.57 19.83 13.23
C GLU A 157 -9.42 18.82 13.24
N ASN A 158 -9.45 17.83 12.34
CA ASN A 158 -8.46 16.77 12.23
C ASN A 158 -7.37 17.07 11.20
N LYS A 159 -7.42 18.22 10.52
CA LYS A 159 -6.45 18.61 9.49
C LYS A 159 -5.00 18.56 9.99
N GLY A 160 -4.74 19.01 11.22
CA GLY A 160 -3.39 18.95 11.81
C GLY A 160 -2.87 17.51 11.99
N LYS A 161 -3.76 16.58 12.37
CA LYS A 161 -3.44 15.15 12.51
C LYS A 161 -3.23 14.47 11.16
N LEU A 162 -4.00 14.85 10.14
CA LEU A 162 -3.77 14.39 8.78
C LEU A 162 -2.39 14.85 8.29
N LEU A 163 -2.08 16.14 8.41
CA LEU A 163 -0.81 16.71 7.97
C LEU A 163 0.39 16.07 8.68
N SER A 164 0.29 15.77 9.98
CA SER A 164 1.38 15.12 10.71
C SER A 164 1.73 13.72 10.19
N ILE A 165 0.75 13.00 9.63
CA ILE A 165 0.97 11.73 8.91
C ILE A 165 1.57 11.98 7.53
N LEU A 166 1.04 12.94 6.77
CA LEU A 166 1.52 13.24 5.40
C LEU A 166 2.97 13.75 5.39
N ASP A 167 3.37 14.47 6.43
CA ASP A 167 4.75 14.94 6.66
C ASP A 167 5.74 13.80 6.93
N ARG A 168 5.31 12.53 6.88
CA ARG A 168 6.18 11.34 6.88
C ARG A 168 6.56 10.91 5.46
N ASP A 169 6.66 11.85 4.53
CA ASP A 169 7.02 11.59 3.12
C ASP A 169 6.06 10.57 2.46
N VAL A 170 4.75 10.71 2.73
CA VAL A 170 3.72 9.86 2.12
C VAL A 170 2.76 10.71 1.29
N VAL A 171 2.24 10.11 0.22
CA VAL A 171 1.27 10.76 -0.66
C VAL A 171 -0.13 10.37 -0.23
N HIS A 172 -1.02 11.33 0.01
CA HIS A 172 -2.42 11.06 0.31
C HIS A 172 -3.17 10.60 -0.95
N CYS A 173 -3.72 9.38 -0.94
CA CYS A 173 -4.51 8.83 -2.03
C CYS A 173 -6.00 8.81 -1.65
N ARG A 174 -6.84 9.61 -2.32
CA ARG A 174 -8.31 9.56 -2.13
C ARG A 174 -9.01 8.60 -3.10
N SER A 175 -8.36 8.31 -4.23
CA SER A 175 -8.64 7.32 -5.26
C SER A 175 -7.35 7.18 -6.08
N ILE A 176 -7.09 6.06 -6.77
CA ILE A 176 -5.83 5.84 -7.51
C ILE A 176 -6.03 6.11 -9.00
N HIS A 177 -5.53 7.24 -9.48
CA HIS A 177 -5.11 7.52 -10.84
C HIS A 177 -3.78 8.29 -10.66
N LEU A 178 -2.82 8.00 -11.53
CA LEU A 178 -1.40 8.25 -11.32
C LEU A 178 -0.94 9.41 -12.20
N ASP A 179 -1.25 10.65 -11.83
CA ASP A 179 -0.52 11.82 -12.31
C ASP A 179 0.67 12.14 -11.38
N ALA A 180 1.85 12.20 -11.99
CA ALA A 180 3.15 12.11 -11.33
C ALA A 180 3.47 13.27 -10.37
N PHE A 181 4.17 12.92 -9.28
CA PHE A 181 4.98 13.78 -8.41
C PHE A 181 5.34 15.17 -8.98
N SER A 182 4.61 16.18 -8.54
CA SER A 182 5.15 17.53 -8.35
C SER A 182 4.83 17.98 -6.93
N SER A 183 5.75 18.76 -6.37
CA SER A 183 5.54 19.54 -5.16
C SER A 183 4.18 20.24 -5.21
N GLN A 184 3.40 20.03 -4.15
CA GLN A 184 2.15 20.71 -3.79
C GLN A 184 0.90 20.31 -4.60
N GLU A 185 -0.10 19.93 -3.80
CA GLU A 185 -1.54 19.80 -4.07
C GLU A 185 -2.05 18.44 -4.57
N ASP A 186 -3.21 18.09 -4.02
CA ASP A 186 -3.81 16.77 -3.82
C ASP A 186 -3.62 15.74 -4.94
N CYS A 187 -3.28 14.50 -4.53
CA CYS A 187 -3.31 13.34 -5.40
C CYS A 187 -4.77 13.00 -5.73
N VAL A 188 -5.27 13.62 -6.78
CA VAL A 188 -6.47 13.22 -7.49
C VAL A 188 -6.05 13.05 -8.93
N LEU A 189 -5.68 11.81 -9.21
CA LEU A 189 -5.96 11.14 -10.46
C LEU A 189 -5.35 11.67 -11.76
#